data_AF-A0A949EY75-F1
#
_entry.id   AF-A0A949EY75-F1
#
_cell.length_a   1.000
_cell.length_b   1.000
_cell.length_c   1.000
_cell.angle_alpha   90.00
_cell.angle_beta   90.00
_cell.angle_gamma   90.00
#
_symmetry.space_group_name_H-M   'P 1'
#
loop_
_entity.id
_entity.type
_entity.pdbx_description
1 polymer ?
#
loop_
_entity_poly.entity_id
_entity_poly.type
_entity_poly.pdbx_seq_one_letter_code
_entity_poly.pdbx_strand_id
1 'polypeptide(L)'
;MDHKKLIWFIDDNIVGNPKFAKELFRSLVPYKLKWASQASVTIARDDELLKLAAVSGCVILLIGFETLSTANLAAIIIKKNNVL
;
A
#
# COMPACT_ATOMS: atom_id res chain seq x y z
N MET A 1 -12.61 -17.10 22.42
CA MET A 1 -12.63 -16.10 21.33
C MET A 1 -11.34 -16.27 20.54
N ASP A 2 -11.44 -16.46 19.22
CA ASP A 2 -10.27 -16.55 18.35
C ASP A 2 -9.69 -15.14 18.13
N HIS A 3 -8.63 -14.80 18.84
CA HIS A 3 -7.95 -13.51 18.73
C HIS A 3 -7.03 -13.53 17.51
N LYS A 4 -7.57 -13.39 16.29
CA LYS A 4 -6.74 -13.24 15.09
C LYS A 4 -5.82 -12.02 15.25
N LYS A 5 -4.53 -12.26 15.38
CA LYS A 5 -3.49 -11.23 15.48
C LYS A 5 -3.46 -10.40 14.20
N LEU A 6 -3.42 -9.07 14.35
CA LEU A 6 -3.18 -8.15 13.25
C LEU A 6 -1.70 -8.23 12.85
N ILE A 7 -1.42 -8.48 11.57
CA ILE A 7 -0.05 -8.52 11.02
C ILE A 7 0.28 -7.14 10.43
N TRP A 8 1.46 -6.62 10.74
CA TRP A 8 1.94 -5.37 10.17
C TRP A 8 3.05 -5.63 9.15
N PHE A 9 2.80 -5.28 7.88
CA PHE A 9 3.85 -5.25 6.86
C PHE A 9 4.59 -3.92 6.95
N ILE A 10 5.90 -3.99 7.11
CA ILE A 10 6.77 -2.85 7.43
C ILE A 10 7.34 -2.11 6.21
N ASP A 11 6.93 -2.48 5.00
CA ASP A 11 7.28 -1.78 3.78
C ASP A 11 6.87 -0.29 3.85
N ASP A 12 7.74 0.60 3.38
CA ASP A 12 7.43 2.04 3.28
C ASP A 12 6.27 2.32 2.31
N ASN A 13 6.11 1.44 1.32
CA ASN A 13 5.00 1.47 0.38
C ASN A 13 4.74 0.06 -0.19
N ILE A 14 3.84 -0.70 0.44
CA ILE A 14 3.52 -2.08 0.04
C ILE A 14 2.97 -2.21 -1.39
N VAL A 15 2.49 -1.10 -1.97
CA VAL A 15 1.96 -1.02 -3.35
C VAL A 15 2.93 -0.35 -4.33
N GLY A 16 4.18 -0.10 -3.93
CA GLY A 16 5.19 0.56 -4.75
C GLY A 16 5.48 -0.16 -6.08
N ASN A 17 5.32 -1.49 -6.09
CA ASN A 17 5.30 -2.30 -7.31
C ASN A 17 3.92 -2.97 -7.45
N PRO A 18 3.01 -2.42 -8.27
CA PRO A 18 1.64 -2.95 -8.41
C PRO A 18 1.59 -4.42 -8.83
N LYS A 19 2.50 -4.87 -9.71
CA LYS A 19 2.51 -6.27 -10.16
C LYS A 19 2.81 -7.22 -8.99
N PHE A 20 3.89 -6.92 -8.26
CA PHE A 20 4.27 -7.70 -7.08
C PHE A 20 3.19 -7.66 -6.00
N ALA A 21 2.63 -6.48 -5.73
CA ALA A 21 1.58 -6.33 -4.72
C ALA A 21 0.33 -7.16 -5.06
N LYS A 22 -0.09 -7.20 -6.33
CA LYS A 22 -1.20 -8.06 -6.78
C LYS A 22 -0.89 -9.54 -6.57
N GLU A 23 0.31 -10.00 -6.89
CA GLU A 23 0.76 -11.39 -6.66
C GLU A 23 0.77 -11.75 -5.17
N LEU A 24 1.29 -10.86 -4.33
CA LEU A 24 1.30 -11.00 -2.88
C LEU A 24 -0.13 -11.11 -2.33
N PHE A 25 -0.99 -10.14 -2.64
CA PHE A 25 -2.35 -10.10 -2.10
C PHE A 25 -3.19 -11.31 -2.53
N ARG A 26 -3.05 -11.78 -3.77
CA ARG A 26 -3.67 -13.04 -4.22
C ARG A 26 -3.22 -14.23 -3.39
N SER A 27 -1.93 -14.31 -3.09
CA SER A 27 -1.34 -15.38 -2.29
C SER A 27 -1.77 -15.34 -0.83
N LEU A 28 -2.14 -14.17 -0.29
CA LEU A 28 -2.59 -14.00 1.09
C LEU A 28 -4.06 -14.43 1.33
N VAL A 29 -4.91 -14.42 0.31
CA VAL A 29 -6.36 -14.73 0.42
C VAL A 29 -6.65 -16.04 1.19
N PRO A 30 -5.98 -17.18 0.93
CA PRO A 30 -6.30 -18.45 1.58
C PRO A 30 -6.05 -18.43 3.10
N TYR A 31 -5.12 -17.60 3.57
CA TYR A 31 -4.70 -17.55 4.97
C TYR A 31 -5.69 -16.79 5.86
N LYS A 32 -6.62 -16.02 5.28
CA LYS A 32 -7.67 -15.27 6.00
C LYS A 32 -7.08 -14.42 7.15
N LEU A 33 -5.94 -13.79 6.88
CA LEU A 33 -5.22 -12.92 7.81
C LEU A 33 -5.94 -11.58 7.94
N LYS A 34 -5.67 -10.84 9.01
CA LYS A 34 -5.92 -9.40 9.08
C LYS A 34 -4.57 -8.72 9.03
N TRP A 35 -4.38 -7.77 8.13
CA TRP A 35 -3.11 -7.08 8.00
C TRP A 35 -3.25 -5.57 7.80
N ALA A 36 -2.19 -4.87 8.16
CA ALA A 36 -2.03 -3.42 8.02
C ALA A 36 -0.67 -3.10 7.41
N SER A 37 -0.56 -1.96 6.71
CA SER A 37 0.70 -1.48 6.15
C SER A 37 0.66 0.01 5.78
N GLN A 38 1.77 0.51 5.25
CA GLN A 38 1.87 1.83 4.62
C GLN A 38 1.71 1.69 3.09
N ALA A 39 1.04 2.67 2.48
CA ALA A 39 0.86 2.71 1.04
C ALA A 39 0.81 4.16 0.53
N SER A 40 1.16 4.34 -0.74
CA SER A 40 0.88 5.61 -1.43
C SER A 40 -0.58 5.72 -1.85
N VAL A 41 -1.09 6.95 -1.96
CA VAL A 41 -2.44 7.24 -2.48
C VAL A 41 -2.65 6.73 -3.91
N THR A 42 -1.57 6.42 -4.64
CA THR A 42 -1.63 5.87 -6.00
C THR A 42 -2.42 4.56 -6.11
N ILE A 43 -2.57 3.80 -5.01
CA ILE A 43 -3.42 2.59 -4.97
C ILE A 43 -4.86 2.87 -5.42
N ALA A 44 -5.39 4.07 -5.14
CA ALA A 44 -6.76 4.44 -5.48
C ALA A 44 -7.00 4.59 -6.99
N ARG A 45 -5.95 4.53 -7.82
CA ARG A 45 -6.05 4.57 -9.28
C ARG A 45 -6.10 3.18 -9.93
N ASP A 46 -5.91 2.11 -9.15
CA ASP A 46 -5.93 0.72 -9.61
C ASP A 46 -6.98 -0.07 -8.81
N ASP A 47 -8.20 -0.13 -9.35
CA ASP A 47 -9.34 -0.79 -8.72
C ASP A 47 -9.08 -2.27 -8.41
N GLU A 48 -8.32 -2.95 -9.27
CA GLU A 48 -7.97 -4.36 -9.07
C GLU A 48 -7.04 -4.50 -7.86
N LEU A 49 -6.00 -3.67 -7.77
CA LEU A 49 -5.06 -3.68 -6.65
C LEU A 49 -5.76 -3.36 -5.34
N LEU A 50 -6.63 -2.34 -5.32
CA LEU A 50 -7.41 -1.96 -4.15
C LEU A 50 -8.37 -3.08 -3.72
N LYS A 51 -9.06 -3.71 -4.67
CA LYS A 51 -9.94 -4.85 -4.40
C LYS A 51 -9.15 -6.03 -3.85
N LEU A 52 -7.97 -6.32 -4.39
CA LEU A 52 -7.08 -7.39 -3.91
C LEU A 52 -6.59 -7.14 -2.49
N ALA A 53 -6.21 -5.90 -2.16
CA ALA A 53 -5.86 -5.53 -0.80
C ALA A 53 -7.02 -5.88 0.16
N ALA A 54 -8.24 -5.43 -0.15
CA ALA A 54 -9.41 -5.73 0.66
C ALA A 54 -9.70 -7.24 0.80
N VAL A 55 -9.75 -8.01 -0.29
CA VAL A 55 -10.06 -9.45 -0.22
C VAL A 55 -8.96 -10.29 0.42
N SER A 56 -7.71 -9.81 0.40
CA SER A 56 -6.58 -10.45 1.07
C SER A 56 -6.57 -10.25 2.59
N GLY A 57 -7.48 -9.43 3.12
CA GLY A 57 -7.60 -9.15 4.55
C GLY A 57 -6.92 -7.86 5.01
N CYS A 58 -6.67 -6.91 4.11
CA CYS A 58 -6.23 -5.57 4.50
C CYS A 58 -7.34 -4.88 5.30
N VAL A 59 -7.00 -4.41 6.49
CA VAL A 59 -7.95 -3.68 7.35
C VAL A 59 -7.52 -2.24 7.63
N ILE A 60 -6.24 -1.91 7.45
CA ILE A 60 -5.69 -0.56 7.64
C ILE A 60 -4.60 -0.30 6.59
N LEU A 61 -4.69 0.81 5.87
CA LEU A 61 -3.58 1.39 5.10
C LEU A 61 -3.29 2.80 5.63
N LEU A 62 -2.05 3.03 6.07
CA LEU A 62 -1.58 4.38 6.35
C LEU A 62 -1.14 5.02 5.04
N ILE A 63 -1.86 6.06 4.61
CA ILE A 63 -1.61 6.73 3.34
C ILE A 63 -0.78 7.99 3.57
N GLY A 64 0.41 8.01 3.00
CA GLY A 64 1.27 9.20 2.98
C GLY A 64 0.80 10.21 1.93
N PHE A 65 0.24 11.34 2.36
CA PHE A 65 0.00 12.50 1.51
C PHE A 65 1.20 13.44 1.65
N GLU A 66 2.17 13.38 0.74
CA GLU A 66 3.39 14.20 0.80
C GLU A 66 3.06 15.71 0.89
N THR A 67 2.08 16.19 0.13
CA THR A 67 1.49 17.54 0.26
C THR A 67 0.20 17.64 -0.56
N LEU A 68 -0.74 18.48 -0.12
CA LEU A 68 -1.98 18.80 -0.87
C LEU A 68 -1.77 19.96 -1.86
N SER A 69 -0.66 20.69 -1.78
CA SER A 69 -0.33 21.77 -2.71
C SER A 69 0.35 21.20 -3.95
N THR A 70 -0.27 21.36 -5.12
CA THR A 70 0.33 20.94 -6.40
C THR A 70 1.67 21.62 -6.67
N ALA A 71 1.82 22.88 -6.26
CA ALA A 71 3.07 23.63 -6.35
C ALA A 71 4.18 23.01 -5.47
N ASN A 72 3.85 22.61 -4.24
CA ASN A 72 4.81 21.97 -3.35
C ASN A 72 5.12 20.53 -3.80
N LEU A 73 4.14 19.82 -4.38
CA LEU A 73 4.33 18.48 -4.91
C LEU A 73 5.30 18.51 -6.09
N ALA A 74 5.17 19.49 -6.99
CA ALA A 74 6.11 19.71 -8.09
C ALA A 74 7.54 20.01 -7.60
N ALA A 75 7.67 20.82 -6.54
CA ALA A 75 8.97 21.11 -5.93
C ALA A 75 9.64 19.86 -5.29
N ILE A 76 8.83 18.92 -4.76
CA ILE A 76 9.31 17.67 -4.17
C ILE A 76 9.66 16.63 -5.27
N ILE A 77 8.87 16.55 -6.35
CA ILE A 77 9.06 15.58 -7.45
C ILE A 77 10.40 15.80 -8.18
N ILE A 78 10.91 17.03 -8.27
CA ILE A 78 12.23 17.31 -8.89
C ILE A 78 13.40 16.66 -8.11
N LYS A 79 13.19 16.20 -6.86
CA LYS A 79 14.23 15.54 -6.05
C LYS A 79 14.21 14.00 -6.07
N LYS A 80 13.37 13.33 -6.87
CA LYS A 80 13.33 11.85 -6.94
C LYS A 80 14.36 11.20 -7.87
N ASN A 81 15.34 11.92 -8.42
CA ASN A 81 16.47 11.33 -9.16
C ASN A 81 17.81 11.95 -8.73
N ASN A 82 18.51 11.30 -7.78
CA ASN A 82 19.98 11.20 -7.73
C ASN A 82 20.42 10.39 -6.49
N VAL A 83 20.14 9.09 -6.50
CA VAL A 83 21.02 8.14 -5.81
C VAL A 83 21.86 7.47 -6.90
N LEU A 84 23.13 7.88 -6.97
CA LEU A 84 24.22 6.99 -7.37
C LEU A 84 24.30 5.83 -6.38
#